data_AF-A0A6S7EKE2-F1
#
_entry.id   AF-A0A6S7EKE2-F1
#
_cell.length_a   1.000
_cell.length_b   1.000
_cell.length_c   1.000
_cell.angle_alpha   90.00
_cell.angle_beta   90.00
_cell.angle_gamma   90.00
#
_symmetry.space_group_name_H-M   'P 1'
#
loop_
_entity.id
_entity.type
_entity.pdbx_description
1 polymer ?
#
loop_
_entity_poly.entity_id
_entity_poly.type
_entity_poly.pdbx_seq_one_letter_code
_entity_poly.pdbx_strand_id
1 'polypeptide(L)'
;MSGAGHRNQANFTQTRAMAITDIYSKRASRAAGEFGDVYSYDDAPRELRNQIIHILDDLLGTRVKYADLTANDLYTHIDRSLSREYGAENLTEFQYGKSSVERFILTTKNVSRLLDVVELSFRICPGLRLRNPAHAAVIGQLLEEFNQRCRESAFGYHIEQGLVIRVDSTYAHSEIVKPTLTLLAQDIFSGPNQEFLNAHEHFRHDRYKECIVDCLKAFESTMKAIATVRGWTIPTKATAKNLIDACFEHELIDPMLRSHFTGLRTTLEAGVPTLRNRVAGHGQGAVPIAVPGYLAQYVLNLTGTNISMLAHAHAQTK
;
A
#
# COMPACT_ATOMS: atom_id res chain seq x y z
N MET A 1 -14.73 62.97 0.55
CA MET A 1 -13.38 62.55 0.10
C MET A 1 -12.69 61.83 1.27
N SER A 2 -11.83 60.87 0.95
CA SER A 2 -11.10 59.96 1.86
C SER A 2 -11.84 58.67 2.27
N GLY A 3 -11.87 57.70 1.33
CA GLY A 3 -12.10 56.30 1.63
C GLY A 3 -10.81 55.66 2.15
N ALA A 4 -10.87 55.08 3.35
CA ALA A 4 -9.77 54.32 3.95
C ALA A 4 -9.72 52.91 3.34
N GLY A 5 -8.74 52.66 2.49
CA GLY A 5 -8.45 51.33 1.95
C GLY A 5 -7.76 50.45 3.00
N HIS A 6 -8.52 49.55 3.62
CA HIS A 6 -7.98 48.39 4.32
C HIS A 6 -7.28 47.47 3.30
N ARG A 7 -5.95 47.46 3.30
CA ARG A 7 -5.17 46.40 2.64
C ARG A 7 -5.20 45.16 3.54
N ASN A 8 -6.07 44.21 3.19
CA ASN A 8 -6.03 42.84 3.66
C ASN A 8 -4.67 42.22 3.30
N GLN A 9 -3.77 42.12 4.27
CA GLN A 9 -2.69 41.14 4.23
C GLN A 9 -3.32 39.79 4.58
N ALA A 10 -3.70 39.04 3.55
CA ALA A 10 -4.10 37.65 3.72
C ALA A 10 -2.87 36.85 4.19
N ASN A 11 -2.87 36.51 5.47
CA ASN A 11 -2.00 35.50 6.06
C ASN A 11 -2.21 34.17 5.32
N PHE A 12 -1.28 33.82 4.44
CA PHE A 12 -1.14 32.46 3.92
C PHE A 12 -0.40 31.60 4.96
N THR A 13 -0.99 31.41 6.13
CA THR A 13 -0.71 30.26 6.99
C THR A 13 -1.61 29.12 6.53
N GLN A 14 -1.36 28.62 5.33
CA GLN A 14 -1.98 27.40 4.84
C GLN A 14 -1.07 26.24 5.25
N THR A 15 -1.47 25.54 6.30
CA THR A 15 -1.03 24.19 6.64
C THR A 15 -1.01 23.37 5.36
N ARG A 16 0.18 23.12 4.79
CA ARG A 16 0.35 22.28 3.58
C ARG A 16 -0.02 20.85 3.96
N ALA A 17 -1.29 20.51 3.80
CA ALA A 17 -1.79 19.14 3.82
C ALA A 17 -1.32 18.45 2.53
N MET A 18 -0.61 17.32 2.68
CA MET A 18 -0.20 16.33 1.67
C MET A 18 0.42 16.87 0.37
N ALA A 19 1.73 16.64 0.18
CA ALA A 19 2.46 17.00 -1.05
C ALA A 19 1.99 16.25 -2.32
N ILE A 20 1.20 15.18 -2.15
CA ILE A 20 0.63 14.44 -3.27
C ILE A 20 -0.60 15.17 -3.80
N THR A 21 -0.40 15.84 -4.94
CA THR A 21 -1.50 16.47 -5.66
C THR A 21 -2.31 15.41 -6.39
N ASP A 22 -3.61 15.34 -6.10
CA ASP A 22 -4.54 14.51 -6.86
C ASP A 22 -4.79 15.13 -8.25
N ILE A 23 -4.01 14.69 -9.24
CA ILE A 23 -4.07 15.18 -10.62
C ILE A 23 -5.06 14.37 -11.48
N TYR A 24 -5.43 14.94 -12.64
CA TYR A 24 -6.38 14.30 -13.55
C TYR A 24 -5.96 12.88 -13.96
N SER A 25 -4.70 12.66 -14.34
CA SER A 25 -4.22 11.33 -14.74
C SER A 25 -4.31 10.31 -13.61
N LYS A 26 -4.08 10.70 -12.35
CA LYS A 26 -4.29 9.85 -11.17
C LYS A 26 -5.76 9.49 -10.99
N ARG A 27 -6.68 10.46 -11.14
CA ARG A 27 -8.12 10.17 -11.12
C ARG A 27 -8.55 9.28 -12.28
N ALA A 28 -8.02 9.53 -13.48
CA ALA A 28 -8.34 8.78 -14.69
C ALA A 28 -7.85 7.33 -14.58
N SER A 29 -6.62 7.09 -14.13
CA SER A 29 -6.08 5.75 -13.86
C SER A 29 -6.88 5.02 -12.78
N ARG A 30 -7.24 5.73 -11.69
CA ARG A 30 -8.16 5.19 -10.67
C ARG A 30 -9.56 4.86 -11.20
N ALA A 31 -10.06 5.59 -12.20
CA ALA A 31 -11.35 5.32 -12.82
C ALA A 31 -11.28 4.22 -13.89
N ALA A 32 -10.14 4.09 -14.58
CA ALA A 32 -9.90 3.11 -15.63
C ALA A 32 -9.65 1.70 -15.07
N GLY A 33 -9.13 1.58 -13.85
CA GLY A 33 -8.84 0.28 -13.23
C GLY A 33 -7.77 -0.48 -14.02
N GLU A 34 -6.66 0.17 -14.38
CA GLU A 34 -5.56 -0.53 -15.03
C GLU A 34 -4.91 -1.51 -14.05
N PHE A 35 -5.19 -2.81 -14.25
CA PHE A 35 -4.86 -3.84 -13.27
C PHE A 35 -3.41 -4.33 -13.38
N GLY A 36 -2.68 -4.33 -12.26
CA GLY A 36 -1.28 -4.77 -12.20
C GLY A 36 -0.97 -5.56 -10.93
N ASP A 37 -0.08 -6.55 -11.03
CA ASP A 37 0.13 -7.57 -10.00
C ASP A 37 0.69 -7.02 -8.66
N VAL A 38 0.43 -7.78 -7.59
CA VAL A 38 0.41 -7.41 -6.17
C VAL A 38 1.47 -6.41 -5.69
N TYR A 39 2.76 -6.64 -5.96
CA TYR A 39 3.88 -5.70 -5.80
C TYR A 39 5.09 -6.20 -6.61
N SER A 40 5.82 -5.30 -7.25
CA SER A 40 7.14 -5.52 -7.85
C SER A 40 8.25 -5.20 -6.85
N TYR A 41 9.32 -6.00 -6.90
CA TYR A 41 10.51 -5.84 -6.05
C TYR A 41 11.81 -5.73 -6.86
N ASP A 42 11.76 -6.06 -8.16
CA ASP A 42 12.95 -6.25 -8.98
C ASP A 42 13.30 -5.04 -9.82
N ASP A 43 12.34 -4.14 -10.04
CA ASP A 43 12.59 -2.86 -10.71
C ASP A 43 11.68 -1.74 -10.18
N ALA A 44 12.29 -0.57 -10.02
CA ALA A 44 11.57 0.67 -9.73
C ALA A 44 11.27 1.40 -11.06
N PRO A 45 9.99 1.66 -11.39
CA PRO A 45 9.64 2.37 -12.61
C PRO A 45 10.34 3.72 -12.72
N ARG A 46 10.64 4.16 -13.96
CA ARG A 46 11.36 5.42 -14.18
C ARG A 46 10.63 6.64 -13.58
N GLU A 47 9.30 6.61 -13.60
CA GLU A 47 8.48 7.64 -12.95
C GLU A 47 8.72 7.70 -11.43
N LEU A 48 8.77 6.54 -10.76
CA LEU A 48 9.05 6.45 -9.33
C LEU A 48 10.48 6.95 -9.02
N ARG A 49 11.47 6.60 -9.85
CA ARG A 49 12.86 7.09 -9.68
C ARG A 49 12.94 8.62 -9.74
N ASN A 50 12.22 9.25 -10.67
CA ASN A 50 12.13 10.70 -10.74
C ASN A 50 11.43 11.30 -9.49
N GLN A 51 10.36 10.67 -9.02
CA GLN A 51 9.67 11.10 -7.79
C GLN A 51 10.57 11.00 -6.56
N ILE A 52 11.39 9.94 -6.46
CA ILE A 52 12.40 9.78 -5.39
C ILE A 52 13.37 10.96 -5.41
N ILE A 53 13.88 11.36 -6.59
CA ILE A 53 14.80 12.51 -6.70
C ILE A 53 14.14 13.79 -6.16
N HIS A 54 12.88 14.06 -6.51
CA HIS A 54 12.15 15.21 -5.98
C HIS A 54 11.98 15.16 -4.45
N ILE A 55 11.66 13.98 -3.90
CA ILE A 55 11.55 13.78 -2.45
C ILE A 55 12.90 14.02 -1.77
N LEU A 56 14.01 13.51 -2.34
CA LEU A 56 15.34 13.73 -1.80
C LEU A 56 15.77 15.19 -1.89
N ASP A 57 15.38 15.91 -2.94
CA ASP A 57 15.60 17.34 -3.05
C ASP A 57 14.84 18.14 -2.00
N ASP A 58 13.61 17.78 -1.70
CA ASP A 58 12.86 18.42 -0.61
C ASP A 58 13.42 18.04 0.76
N LEU A 59 13.94 16.81 0.91
CA LEU A 59 14.53 16.29 2.14
C LEU A 59 15.89 16.92 2.46
N LEU A 60 16.79 16.97 1.48
CA LEU A 60 18.19 17.38 1.60
C LEU A 60 18.40 18.85 1.20
N GLY A 61 17.55 19.38 0.32
CA GLY A 61 17.62 20.74 -0.25
C GLY A 61 16.76 21.77 0.47
N THR A 62 16.07 21.42 1.56
CA THR A 62 15.25 22.38 2.30
C THR A 62 16.12 23.55 2.78
N ARG A 63 15.63 24.79 2.61
CA ARG A 63 16.21 26.11 2.95
C ARG A 63 16.62 26.32 4.42
N VAL A 64 16.77 25.25 5.18
CA VAL A 64 17.41 25.27 6.48
C VAL A 64 18.91 25.27 6.18
N LYS A 65 19.57 26.40 6.41
CA LYS A 65 21.01 26.35 6.67
C LYS A 65 21.17 25.41 7.86
N TYR A 66 21.47 24.14 7.59
CA TYR A 66 22.11 23.30 8.59
C TYR A 66 23.31 24.12 9.05
N ALA A 67 23.51 24.23 10.36
CA ALA A 67 24.29 25.30 10.98
C ALA A 67 25.60 25.63 10.25
N ASP A 68 26.24 24.65 9.57
CA ASP A 68 27.37 24.86 8.65
C ASP A 68 27.40 23.94 7.40
N LEU A 69 26.28 23.32 6.97
CA LEU A 69 26.25 22.36 5.85
C LEU A 69 25.28 22.76 4.71
N THR A 70 25.75 22.65 3.47
CA THR A 70 24.93 22.84 2.27
C THR A 70 24.27 21.53 1.84
N ALA A 71 23.21 21.62 1.03
CA ALA A 71 22.59 20.45 0.40
C ALA A 71 23.61 19.62 -0.39
N ASN A 72 24.57 20.29 -1.04
CA ASN A 72 25.64 19.62 -1.78
C ASN A 72 26.58 18.83 -0.86
N ASP A 73 26.83 19.28 0.37
CA ASP A 73 27.63 18.55 1.34
C ASP A 73 26.93 17.26 1.78
N LEU A 74 25.60 17.30 1.94
CA LEU A 74 24.81 16.10 2.26
C LEU A 74 24.83 15.08 1.12
N TYR A 75 24.61 15.53 -0.11
CA TYR A 75 24.73 14.66 -1.28
C TYR A 75 26.16 14.10 -1.45
N THR A 76 27.18 14.91 -1.19
CA THR A 76 28.59 14.46 -1.21
C THR A 76 28.88 13.44 -0.11
N HIS A 77 28.27 13.60 1.06
CA HIS A 77 28.37 12.61 2.13
C HIS A 77 27.71 11.28 1.73
N ILE A 78 26.50 11.31 1.17
CA ILE A 78 25.81 10.11 0.67
C ILE A 78 26.66 9.41 -0.40
N ASP A 79 27.14 10.16 -1.39
CA ASP A 79 27.97 9.66 -2.48
C ASP A 79 29.24 8.95 -1.97
N ARG A 80 29.98 9.60 -1.06
CA ARG A 80 31.20 9.02 -0.48
C ARG A 80 30.92 7.83 0.43
N SER A 81 29.88 7.90 1.25
CA SER A 81 29.49 6.81 2.15
C SER A 81 29.15 5.56 1.34
N LEU A 82 28.31 5.69 0.33
CA LEU A 82 27.96 4.55 -0.55
C LEU A 82 29.15 4.05 -1.37
N SER A 83 29.99 4.96 -1.91
CA SER A 83 31.20 4.55 -2.63
C SER A 83 32.12 3.68 -1.76
N ARG A 84 32.29 4.05 -0.48
CA ARG A 84 33.09 3.29 0.49
C ARG A 84 32.47 1.92 0.79
N GLU A 85 31.17 1.86 1.07
CA GLU A 85 30.48 0.59 1.34
C GLU A 85 30.50 -0.35 0.13
N TYR A 86 30.46 0.21 -1.08
CA TYR A 86 30.53 -0.57 -2.32
C TYR A 86 31.97 -0.89 -2.76
N GLY A 87 32.99 -0.38 -2.07
CA GLY A 87 34.39 -0.51 -2.46
C GLY A 87 34.72 0.13 -3.81
N ALA A 88 33.92 1.11 -4.25
CA ALA A 88 34.08 1.81 -5.52
C ALA A 88 34.89 3.11 -5.33
N GLU A 89 35.66 3.49 -6.35
CA GLU A 89 36.37 4.78 -6.33
C GLU A 89 35.39 5.95 -6.25
N ASN A 90 34.29 5.87 -7.01
CA ASN A 90 33.19 6.83 -7.02
C ASN A 90 31.85 6.09 -7.26
N LEU A 91 30.74 6.68 -6.84
CA LEU A 91 29.40 6.09 -6.99
C LEU A 91 28.95 6.04 -8.45
N THR A 92 29.32 7.06 -9.24
CA THR A 92 29.14 7.09 -10.69
C THR A 92 30.39 7.61 -11.40
N GLU A 93 30.54 7.25 -12.66
CA GLU A 93 31.64 7.74 -13.48
C GLU A 93 31.45 9.23 -13.84
N PHE A 94 32.50 10.04 -13.62
CA PHE A 94 32.62 11.44 -14.04
C PHE A 94 31.64 12.44 -13.39
N GLN A 95 30.95 12.07 -12.31
CA GLN A 95 30.06 12.96 -11.56
C GLN A 95 30.32 12.83 -10.06
N TYR A 96 29.98 13.88 -9.31
CA TYR A 96 30.17 13.94 -7.87
C TYR A 96 28.96 14.60 -7.18
N GLY A 97 28.78 14.31 -5.89
CA GLY A 97 27.75 14.94 -5.07
C GLY A 97 26.35 14.72 -5.64
N LYS A 98 25.56 15.78 -5.77
CA LYS A 98 24.14 15.68 -6.15
C LYS A 98 23.94 14.97 -7.50
N SER A 99 24.66 15.41 -8.54
CA SER A 99 24.48 14.86 -9.89
C SER A 99 24.84 13.37 -9.97
N SER A 100 25.86 12.94 -9.21
CA SER A 100 26.23 11.52 -9.11
C SER A 100 25.11 10.68 -8.50
N VAL A 101 24.55 11.14 -7.37
CA VAL A 101 23.46 10.44 -6.68
C VAL A 101 22.19 10.38 -7.55
N GLU A 102 21.80 11.49 -8.18
CA GLU A 102 20.66 11.53 -9.11
C GLU A 102 20.84 10.57 -10.28
N ARG A 103 22.03 10.59 -10.92
CA ARG A 103 22.34 9.67 -12.00
C ARG A 103 22.29 8.22 -11.53
N PHE A 104 22.87 7.93 -10.37
CA PHE A 104 22.86 6.59 -9.79
C PHE A 104 21.42 6.07 -9.59
N ILE A 105 20.53 6.90 -9.03
CA ILE A 105 19.11 6.58 -8.87
C ILE A 105 18.45 6.25 -10.21
N LEU A 106 18.77 6.99 -11.27
CA LEU A 106 18.19 6.79 -12.60
C LEU A 106 18.73 5.57 -13.34
N THR A 107 20.00 5.22 -13.13
CA THR A 107 20.69 4.21 -13.95
C THR A 107 20.90 2.87 -13.25
N THR A 108 20.85 2.81 -11.92
CA THR A 108 21.12 1.55 -11.20
C THR A 108 20.05 0.51 -11.51
N LYS A 109 20.50 -0.68 -11.94
CA LYS A 109 19.63 -1.85 -12.11
C LYS A 109 19.41 -2.62 -10.81
N ASN A 110 20.24 -2.37 -9.79
CA ASN A 110 20.14 -3.06 -8.51
C ASN A 110 19.21 -2.26 -7.58
N VAL A 111 18.04 -2.83 -7.29
CA VAL A 111 17.04 -2.22 -6.40
C VAL A 111 17.55 -2.04 -4.98
N SER A 112 18.30 -3.00 -4.42
CA SER A 112 18.89 -2.84 -3.09
C SER A 112 19.78 -1.60 -3.01
N ARG A 113 20.61 -1.38 -4.04
CA ARG A 113 21.47 -0.18 -4.10
C ARG A 113 20.69 1.12 -4.30
N LEU A 114 19.57 1.09 -5.04
CA LEU A 114 18.65 2.23 -5.10
C LEU A 114 18.09 2.55 -3.69
N LEU A 115 17.67 1.52 -2.96
CA LEU A 115 17.10 1.64 -1.63
C LEU A 115 18.13 2.09 -0.59
N ASP A 116 19.40 1.69 -0.72
CA ASP A 116 20.49 2.18 0.14
C ASP A 116 20.59 3.71 0.10
N VAL A 117 20.46 4.32 -1.08
CA VAL A 117 20.45 5.79 -1.25
C VAL A 117 19.29 6.41 -0.48
N VAL A 118 18.10 5.82 -0.61
CA VAL A 118 16.88 6.30 0.03
C VAL A 118 17.01 6.18 1.56
N GLU A 119 17.35 4.99 2.05
CA GLU A 119 17.50 4.71 3.48
C GLU A 119 18.53 5.65 4.11
N LEU A 120 19.72 5.75 3.50
CA LEU A 120 20.79 6.61 4.00
C LEU A 120 20.35 8.07 4.05
N SER A 121 19.63 8.56 3.03
CA SER A 121 19.10 9.92 3.00
C SER A 121 18.11 10.20 4.14
N PHE A 122 17.18 9.27 4.39
CA PHE A 122 16.21 9.38 5.48
C PHE A 122 16.81 9.12 6.87
N ARG A 123 17.99 8.48 6.97
CA ARG A 123 18.69 8.23 8.24
C ARG A 123 19.58 9.40 8.66
N ILE A 124 20.24 10.05 7.71
CA ILE A 124 21.11 11.22 7.99
C ILE A 124 20.29 12.43 8.43
N CYS A 125 19.12 12.65 7.81
CA CYS A 125 18.32 13.85 8.03
C CYS A 125 17.79 14.04 9.47
N PRO A 126 17.22 13.01 10.13
CA PRO A 126 16.81 13.08 11.54
C PRO A 126 17.98 13.34 12.49
N GLY A 127 19.16 12.74 12.23
CA GLY A 127 20.36 12.92 13.06
C GLY A 127 20.91 14.36 13.04
N LEU A 128 20.69 15.09 11.95
CA LEU A 128 21.09 16.50 11.80
C LEU A 128 20.03 17.50 12.28
N ARG A 129 18.79 17.05 12.50
CA ARG A 129 17.62 17.89 12.85
C ARG A 129 17.28 17.85 14.34
N LEU A 130 18.28 17.67 15.19
CA LEU A 130 18.09 17.73 16.65
C LEU A 130 17.57 19.12 17.05
N ARG A 131 16.35 19.14 17.62
CA ARG A 131 15.70 20.21 18.44
C ARG A 131 14.55 21.05 17.84
N ASN A 132 14.08 20.83 16.59
CA ASN A 132 12.90 21.56 16.08
C ASN A 132 11.74 20.63 15.65
N PRO A 133 10.58 20.65 16.34
CA PRO A 133 9.39 19.87 15.98
C PRO A 133 8.89 20.10 14.56
N ALA A 134 9.06 21.30 14.02
CA ALA A 134 8.63 21.62 12.64
C ALA A 134 9.43 20.82 11.59
N HIS A 135 10.71 20.55 11.85
CA HIS A 135 11.54 19.76 10.94
C HIS A 135 11.21 18.26 10.98
N ALA A 136 10.79 17.75 12.14
CA ALA A 136 10.32 16.37 12.27
C ALA A 136 9.01 16.15 11.51
N ALA A 137 8.08 17.12 11.56
CA ALA A 137 6.84 17.06 10.79
C ALA A 137 7.08 17.00 9.28
N VAL A 138 8.02 17.81 8.76
CA VAL A 138 8.39 17.79 7.33
C VAL A 138 9.01 16.46 6.90
N ILE A 139 9.88 15.85 7.72
CA ILE A 139 10.43 14.51 7.41
C ILE A 139 9.31 13.48 7.39
N GLY A 140 8.39 13.53 8.36
CA GLY A 140 7.23 12.65 8.41
C GLY A 140 6.38 12.74 7.14
N GLN A 141 6.14 13.95 6.64
CA GLN A 141 5.40 14.18 5.39
C GLN A 141 6.13 13.61 4.16
N LEU A 142 7.46 13.76 4.07
CA LEU A 142 8.25 13.23 2.96
C LEU A 142 8.35 11.70 3.00
N LEU A 143 8.40 11.11 4.19
CA LEU A 143 8.33 9.67 4.39
C LEU A 143 6.96 9.12 3.96
N GLU A 144 5.88 9.78 4.37
CA GLU A 144 4.52 9.42 3.96
C GLU A 144 4.33 9.55 2.44
N GLU A 145 4.90 10.61 1.83
CA GLU A 145 4.91 10.75 0.38
C GLU A 145 5.65 9.59 -0.29
N PHE A 146 6.89 9.27 0.12
CA PHE A 146 7.64 8.14 -0.42
C PHE A 146 6.83 6.84 -0.35
N ASN A 147 6.28 6.52 0.83
CA ASN A 147 5.49 5.31 1.05
C ASN A 147 4.25 5.25 0.14
N GLN A 148 3.57 6.38 -0.04
CA GLN A 148 2.43 6.46 -0.94
C GLN A 148 2.83 6.29 -2.41
N ARG A 149 3.94 6.91 -2.87
CA ARG A 149 4.43 6.74 -4.26
C ARG A 149 4.82 5.30 -4.55
N CYS A 150 5.47 4.63 -3.60
CA CYS A 150 5.78 3.20 -3.70
C CYS A 150 4.50 2.37 -3.82
N ARG A 151 3.49 2.64 -2.99
CA ARG A 151 2.19 1.96 -3.05
C ARG A 151 1.48 2.15 -4.40
N GLU A 152 1.41 3.38 -4.89
CA GLU A 152 0.80 3.72 -6.18
C GLU A 152 1.52 3.05 -7.36
N SER A 153 2.84 2.91 -7.28
CA SER A 153 3.68 2.31 -8.34
C SER A 153 3.83 0.80 -8.21
N ALA A 154 3.07 0.16 -7.31
CA ALA A 154 3.24 -1.25 -6.97
C ALA A 154 4.68 -1.62 -6.53
N PHE A 155 5.49 -0.68 -6.06
CA PHE A 155 6.85 -0.95 -5.60
C PHE A 155 6.81 -1.38 -4.13
N GLY A 156 7.16 -2.64 -3.86
CA GLY A 156 6.90 -3.32 -2.59
C GLY A 156 7.82 -2.91 -1.43
N TYR A 157 8.14 -1.63 -1.28
CA TYR A 157 8.98 -1.12 -0.21
C TYR A 157 8.33 0.08 0.47
N HIS A 158 8.55 0.21 1.76
CA HIS A 158 8.16 1.39 2.54
C HIS A 158 9.25 1.69 3.56
N ILE A 159 9.24 2.91 4.10
CA ILE A 159 10.14 3.32 5.16
C ILE A 159 9.35 3.37 6.46
N GLU A 160 9.91 2.76 7.50
CA GLU A 160 9.44 2.86 8.88
C GLU A 160 10.64 3.16 9.79
N GLN A 161 10.51 4.18 10.64
CA GLN A 161 11.58 4.61 11.55
C GLN A 161 12.94 4.88 10.87
N GLY A 162 12.92 5.27 9.58
CA GLY A 162 14.12 5.55 8.79
C GLY A 162 14.82 4.32 8.20
N LEU A 163 14.20 3.13 8.31
CA LEU A 163 14.65 1.90 7.68
C LEU A 163 13.72 1.50 6.55
N VAL A 164 14.28 1.00 5.45
CA VAL A 164 13.50 0.44 4.35
C VAL A 164 13.05 -0.97 4.72
N ILE A 165 11.75 -1.19 4.66
CA ILE A 165 11.10 -2.47 4.91
C ILE A 165 10.44 -2.96 3.63
N ARG A 166 10.74 -4.20 3.26
CA ARG A 166 10.08 -4.90 2.15
C ARG A 166 8.67 -5.30 2.58
N VAL A 167 7.65 -4.96 1.80
CA VAL A 167 6.24 -5.22 2.16
C VAL A 167 5.97 -6.71 2.37
N ASP A 168 6.60 -7.59 1.60
CA ASP A 168 6.46 -9.03 1.80
C ASP A 168 7.23 -9.61 2.99
N SER A 169 8.07 -8.82 3.66
CA SER A 169 8.63 -9.19 4.95
C SER A 169 7.67 -8.88 6.10
N THR A 170 6.56 -8.19 5.83
CA THR A 170 5.48 -8.06 6.82
C THR A 170 4.81 -9.41 6.99
N TYR A 171 4.63 -9.82 8.24
CA TYR A 171 4.09 -11.13 8.60
C TYR A 171 2.76 -11.45 7.89
N ALA A 172 1.86 -10.48 7.79
CA ALA A 172 0.60 -10.68 7.08
C ALA A 172 0.80 -10.97 5.58
N HIS A 173 1.77 -10.34 4.93
CA HIS A 173 2.00 -10.59 3.51
C HIS A 173 2.76 -11.90 3.27
N SER A 174 3.78 -12.22 4.09
CA SER A 174 4.56 -13.45 3.97
C SER A 174 3.74 -14.69 4.29
N GLU A 175 2.97 -14.66 5.38
CA GLU A 175 2.30 -15.85 5.92
C GLU A 175 0.86 -16.01 5.43
N ILE A 176 0.22 -14.93 4.99
CA ILE A 176 -1.20 -14.95 4.62
C ILE A 176 -1.37 -14.66 3.14
N VAL A 177 -0.96 -13.49 2.66
CA VAL A 177 -1.28 -13.05 1.28
C VAL A 177 -0.60 -13.91 0.22
N LYS A 178 0.73 -14.09 0.28
CA LYS A 178 1.47 -14.89 -0.72
C LYS A 178 1.04 -16.35 -0.80
N PRO A 179 0.89 -17.08 0.33
CA PRO A 179 0.40 -18.45 0.28
C PRO A 179 -1.02 -18.54 -0.27
N THR A 180 -1.90 -17.61 0.09
CA THR A 180 -3.28 -17.56 -0.42
C THR A 180 -3.30 -17.42 -1.94
N LEU A 181 -2.57 -16.46 -2.50
CA LEU A 181 -2.50 -16.25 -3.95
C LEU A 181 -1.91 -17.46 -4.68
N THR A 182 -0.93 -18.12 -4.07
CA THR A 182 -0.34 -19.34 -4.63
C THR A 182 -1.36 -20.48 -4.71
N LEU A 183 -2.23 -20.61 -3.71
CA LEU A 183 -3.33 -21.58 -3.70
C LEU A 183 -4.43 -21.22 -4.71
N LEU A 184 -4.76 -19.93 -4.82
CA LEU A 184 -5.76 -19.43 -5.76
C LEU A 184 -5.31 -19.45 -7.22
N ALA A 185 -4.01 -19.66 -7.49
CA ALA A 185 -3.49 -19.78 -8.85
C ALA A 185 -3.96 -21.07 -9.57
N GLN A 186 -4.64 -21.99 -8.89
CA GLN A 186 -5.24 -23.17 -9.51
C GLN A 186 -6.44 -22.78 -10.40
N ASP A 187 -6.64 -23.49 -11.52
CA ASP A 187 -7.68 -23.16 -12.52
C ASP A 187 -9.09 -22.99 -11.92
N ILE A 188 -9.42 -23.83 -10.93
CA ILE A 188 -10.71 -23.81 -10.23
C ILE A 188 -10.96 -22.51 -9.45
N PHE A 189 -9.91 -21.76 -9.13
CA PHE A 189 -9.92 -20.54 -8.34
C PHE A 189 -9.59 -19.27 -9.14
N SER A 190 -9.54 -19.36 -10.48
CA SER A 190 -9.25 -18.22 -11.36
C SER A 190 -10.12 -16.98 -11.09
N GLY A 191 -11.43 -17.14 -10.96
CA GLY A 191 -12.36 -16.05 -10.61
C GLY A 191 -12.07 -15.43 -9.23
N PRO A 192 -12.05 -16.23 -8.14
CA PRO A 192 -11.67 -15.76 -6.81
C PRO A 192 -10.29 -15.08 -6.76
N ASN A 193 -9.31 -15.60 -7.49
CA ASN A 193 -7.96 -15.05 -7.57
C ASN A 193 -8.00 -13.64 -8.15
N GLN A 194 -8.69 -13.46 -9.29
CA GLN A 194 -8.82 -12.17 -9.94
C GLN A 194 -9.50 -11.14 -9.03
N GLU A 195 -10.56 -11.53 -8.34
CA GLU A 195 -11.28 -10.66 -7.40
C GLU A 195 -10.39 -10.26 -6.20
N PHE A 196 -9.55 -11.18 -5.70
CA PHE A 196 -8.64 -10.89 -4.60
C PHE A 196 -7.48 -9.98 -5.02
N LEU A 197 -6.93 -10.18 -6.22
CA LEU A 197 -5.93 -9.29 -6.82
C LEU A 197 -6.49 -7.87 -7.01
N ASN A 198 -7.71 -7.76 -7.55
CA ASN A 198 -8.39 -6.48 -7.70
C ASN A 198 -8.59 -5.77 -6.35
N ALA A 199 -8.94 -6.51 -5.29
CA ALA A 199 -9.07 -5.94 -3.94
C ALA A 199 -7.75 -5.32 -3.43
N HIS A 200 -6.63 -6.03 -3.62
CA HIS A 200 -5.30 -5.51 -3.27
C HIS A 200 -4.94 -4.25 -4.06
N GLU A 201 -5.30 -4.18 -5.33
CA GLU A 201 -5.06 -2.99 -6.13
C GLU A 201 -5.97 -1.82 -5.73
N HIS A 202 -7.26 -2.07 -5.53
CA HIS A 202 -8.17 -1.05 -5.00
C HIS A 202 -7.62 -0.45 -3.70
N PHE A 203 -7.08 -1.29 -2.82
CA PHE A 203 -6.39 -0.84 -1.62
C PHE A 203 -5.18 0.06 -1.91
N ARG A 204 -4.32 -0.30 -2.88
CA ARG A 204 -3.13 0.50 -3.26
C ARG A 204 -3.46 1.92 -3.75
N HIS A 205 -4.64 2.10 -4.33
CA HIS A 205 -5.10 3.38 -4.87
C HIS A 205 -6.13 4.11 -3.99
N ASP A 206 -6.21 3.74 -2.71
CA ASP A 206 -7.13 4.31 -1.72
C ASP A 206 -8.63 4.18 -2.09
N ARG A 207 -8.96 3.23 -2.98
CA ARG A 207 -10.33 2.85 -3.37
C ARG A 207 -10.88 1.84 -2.36
N TYR A 208 -10.98 2.29 -1.10
CA TYR A 208 -11.26 1.40 0.03
C TYR A 208 -12.66 0.76 0.00
N LYS A 209 -13.65 1.40 -0.62
CA LYS A 209 -15.00 0.82 -0.75
C LYS A 209 -14.99 -0.33 -1.73
N GLU A 210 -14.37 -0.11 -2.88
CA GLU A 210 -14.19 -1.08 -3.95
C GLU A 210 -13.33 -2.26 -3.46
N CYS A 211 -12.27 -1.99 -2.69
CA CYS A 211 -11.48 -3.02 -2.00
C CYS A 211 -12.35 -3.95 -1.16
N ILE A 212 -13.23 -3.40 -0.32
CA ILE A 212 -14.12 -4.20 0.55
C ILE A 212 -15.14 -5.00 -0.28
N VAL A 213 -15.65 -4.42 -1.37
CA VAL A 213 -16.57 -5.10 -2.29
C VAL A 213 -15.90 -6.30 -2.94
N ASP A 214 -14.69 -6.13 -3.47
CA ASP A 214 -13.98 -7.21 -4.15
C ASP A 214 -13.43 -8.27 -3.17
N CYS A 215 -13.11 -7.89 -1.93
CA CYS A 215 -12.86 -8.85 -0.86
C CYS A 215 -14.05 -9.79 -0.63
N LEU A 216 -15.27 -9.23 -0.57
CA LEU A 216 -16.48 -10.05 -0.39
C LEU A 216 -16.73 -10.96 -1.60
N LYS A 217 -16.55 -10.45 -2.82
CA LYS A 217 -16.69 -11.27 -4.03
C LYS A 217 -15.71 -12.43 -4.02
N ALA A 218 -14.41 -12.17 -3.78
CA ALA A 218 -13.38 -13.20 -3.73
C ALA A 218 -13.72 -14.31 -2.71
N PHE A 219 -14.22 -13.93 -1.54
CA PHE A 219 -14.64 -14.88 -0.51
C PHE A 219 -15.85 -15.73 -0.96
N GLU A 220 -16.91 -15.11 -1.49
CA GLU A 220 -18.08 -15.84 -1.99
C GLU A 220 -17.73 -16.75 -3.17
N SER A 221 -16.94 -16.25 -4.11
CA SER A 221 -16.49 -16.99 -5.29
C SER A 221 -15.63 -18.19 -4.89
N THR A 222 -14.78 -18.07 -3.86
CA THR A 222 -13.99 -19.19 -3.34
C THR A 222 -14.90 -20.33 -2.88
N MET A 223 -15.92 -20.02 -2.06
CA MET A 223 -16.86 -21.03 -1.59
C MET A 223 -17.67 -21.64 -2.74
N LYS A 224 -18.10 -20.83 -3.71
CA LYS A 224 -18.82 -21.30 -4.91
C LYS A 224 -17.95 -22.22 -5.78
N ALA A 225 -16.68 -21.91 -5.94
CA ALA A 225 -15.72 -22.76 -6.66
C ALA A 225 -15.57 -24.13 -5.98
N ILE A 226 -15.37 -24.14 -4.66
CA ILE A 226 -15.29 -25.37 -3.86
C ILE A 226 -16.57 -26.20 -3.99
N ALA A 227 -17.73 -25.56 -3.82
CA ALA A 227 -19.03 -26.21 -3.94
C ALA A 227 -19.25 -26.85 -5.31
N THR A 228 -18.85 -26.15 -6.37
CA THR A 228 -18.96 -26.66 -7.75
C THR A 228 -18.10 -27.90 -7.95
N VAL A 229 -16.84 -27.87 -7.50
CA VAL A 229 -15.91 -29.02 -7.58
C VAL A 229 -16.42 -30.21 -6.76
N ARG A 230 -17.12 -29.96 -5.64
CA ARG A 230 -17.66 -31.01 -4.77
C ARG A 230 -19.10 -31.43 -5.10
N GLY A 231 -19.72 -30.85 -6.12
CA GLY A 231 -21.09 -31.17 -6.52
C GLY A 231 -22.17 -30.74 -5.53
N TRP A 232 -21.90 -29.75 -4.68
CA TRP A 232 -22.88 -29.25 -3.71
C TRP A 232 -23.96 -28.42 -4.41
N THR A 233 -25.22 -28.60 -3.99
CA THR A 233 -26.33 -27.84 -4.55
C THR A 233 -26.48 -26.52 -3.80
N ILE A 234 -26.02 -25.43 -4.42
CA ILE A 234 -26.10 -24.08 -3.85
C ILE A 234 -27.01 -23.20 -4.71
N PRO A 235 -27.91 -22.40 -4.09
CA PRO A 235 -28.72 -21.43 -4.82
C PRO A 235 -27.86 -20.45 -5.64
N THR A 236 -28.29 -20.13 -6.87
CA THR A 236 -27.56 -19.21 -7.78
C THR A 236 -27.37 -17.80 -7.22
N LYS A 237 -28.22 -17.37 -6.28
CA LYS A 237 -28.09 -16.09 -5.54
C LYS A 237 -27.79 -16.31 -4.04
N ALA A 238 -27.08 -17.38 -3.70
CA ALA A 238 -26.65 -17.63 -2.33
C ALA A 238 -25.78 -16.46 -1.84
N THR A 239 -26.18 -15.90 -0.70
CA THR A 239 -25.37 -14.92 0.04
C THR A 239 -24.20 -15.63 0.72
N ALA A 240 -23.16 -14.89 1.10
CA ALA A 240 -22.07 -15.40 1.94
C ALA A 240 -22.56 -16.25 3.13
N LYS A 241 -23.68 -15.86 3.75
CA LYS A 241 -24.32 -16.58 4.84
C LYS A 241 -24.65 -18.03 4.46
N ASN A 242 -25.36 -18.22 3.35
CA ASN A 242 -25.78 -19.54 2.88
C ASN A 242 -24.58 -20.39 2.43
N LEU A 243 -23.55 -19.76 1.87
CA LEU A 243 -22.32 -20.44 1.46
C LEU A 243 -21.53 -20.98 2.65
N ILE A 244 -21.43 -20.20 3.73
CA ILE A 244 -20.79 -20.64 4.98
C ILE A 244 -21.55 -21.81 5.60
N ASP A 245 -22.89 -21.72 5.65
CA ASP A 245 -23.73 -22.79 6.19
C ASP A 245 -23.52 -24.10 5.40
N ALA A 246 -23.42 -24.04 4.07
CA ALA A 246 -23.09 -25.20 3.23
C ALA A 246 -21.70 -25.80 3.53
N CYS A 247 -20.68 -24.98 3.79
CA CYS A 247 -19.36 -25.46 4.19
C CYS A 247 -19.38 -26.26 5.52
N PHE A 248 -20.30 -25.91 6.45
CA PHE A 248 -20.50 -26.67 7.68
C PHE A 248 -21.34 -27.94 7.48
N GLU A 249 -22.41 -27.86 6.68
CA GLU A 249 -23.28 -29.02 6.40
C GLU A 249 -22.54 -30.16 5.70
N HIS A 250 -21.57 -29.82 4.84
CA HIS A 250 -20.74 -30.78 4.13
C HIS A 250 -19.39 -31.06 4.80
N GLU A 251 -19.22 -30.66 6.06
CA GLU A 251 -18.03 -30.95 6.89
C GLU A 251 -16.70 -30.55 6.25
N LEU A 252 -16.70 -29.55 5.37
CA LEU A 252 -15.45 -28.94 4.88
C LEU A 252 -14.73 -28.21 6.02
N ILE A 253 -15.51 -27.65 6.95
CA ILE A 253 -15.02 -27.05 8.19
C ILE A 253 -15.51 -27.94 9.33
N ASP A 254 -14.59 -28.27 10.24
CA ASP A 254 -14.88 -29.11 11.40
C ASP A 254 -16.08 -28.56 12.22
N PRO A 255 -17.12 -29.38 12.49
CA PRO A 255 -18.26 -28.98 13.32
C PRO A 255 -17.89 -28.46 14.71
N MET A 256 -16.74 -28.88 15.28
CA MET A 256 -16.21 -28.36 16.54
C MET A 256 -15.89 -26.86 16.48
N LEU A 257 -15.60 -26.33 15.29
CA LEU A 257 -15.31 -24.92 15.07
C LEU A 257 -16.59 -24.10 14.87
N ARG A 258 -17.78 -24.71 14.81
CA ARG A 258 -19.04 -24.04 14.48
C ARG A 258 -19.36 -22.87 15.41
N SER A 259 -19.02 -22.92 16.70
CA SER A 259 -19.21 -21.81 17.64
C SER A 259 -18.21 -20.66 17.40
N HIS A 260 -16.93 -20.98 17.16
CA HIS A 260 -15.90 -20.00 16.76
C HIS A 260 -16.26 -19.31 15.46
N PHE A 261 -16.73 -20.07 14.47
CA PHE A 261 -17.19 -19.54 13.20
C PHE A 261 -18.52 -18.85 13.27
N THR A 262 -19.38 -19.14 14.24
CA THR A 262 -20.59 -18.34 14.48
C THR A 262 -20.19 -16.96 15.03
N GLY A 263 -19.16 -16.91 15.89
CA GLY A 263 -18.53 -15.66 16.30
C GLY A 263 -17.87 -14.92 15.14
N LEU A 264 -17.04 -15.61 14.35
CA LEU A 264 -16.40 -15.07 13.15
C LEU A 264 -17.42 -14.64 12.10
N ARG A 265 -18.49 -15.41 11.89
CA ARG A 265 -19.63 -15.08 11.03
C ARG A 265 -20.31 -13.83 11.54
N THR A 266 -20.54 -13.68 12.84
CA THR A 266 -21.11 -12.44 13.40
C THR A 266 -20.16 -11.27 13.16
N THR A 267 -18.85 -11.45 13.32
CA THR A 267 -17.83 -10.43 13.03
C THR A 267 -17.70 -10.13 11.53
N LEU A 268 -17.83 -11.14 10.66
CA LEU A 268 -17.78 -11.00 9.22
C LEU A 268 -19.06 -10.35 8.72
N GLU A 269 -20.24 -10.80 9.15
CA GLU A 269 -21.56 -10.22 8.88
C GLU A 269 -21.64 -8.77 9.36
N ALA A 270 -21.15 -8.45 10.57
CA ALA A 270 -21.04 -7.08 11.09
C ALA A 270 -19.87 -6.27 10.50
N GLY A 271 -18.90 -6.95 9.90
CA GLY A 271 -17.68 -6.39 9.31
C GLY A 271 -17.89 -6.13 7.83
N VAL A 272 -17.65 -7.11 6.97
CA VAL A 272 -17.55 -6.92 5.51
C VAL A 272 -18.89 -6.56 4.86
N PRO A 273 -20.00 -7.31 5.03
CA PRO A 273 -21.30 -6.98 4.45
C PRO A 273 -21.98 -5.79 5.14
N THR A 274 -21.81 -5.58 6.46
CA THR A 274 -22.40 -4.42 7.15
C THR A 274 -21.63 -3.13 6.87
N LEU A 275 -20.29 -3.13 6.77
CA LEU A 275 -19.52 -1.98 6.27
C LEU A 275 -19.82 -1.71 4.80
N ARG A 276 -19.91 -2.76 3.97
CA ARG A 276 -20.40 -2.60 2.60
C ARG A 276 -21.80 -1.99 2.59
N ASN A 277 -22.78 -2.55 3.30
CA ASN A 277 -24.16 -2.08 3.27
C ASN A 277 -24.33 -0.67 3.87
N ARG A 278 -23.52 -0.29 4.88
CA ARG A 278 -23.54 1.04 5.47
C ARG A 278 -22.74 2.09 4.69
N VAL A 279 -21.67 1.70 3.98
CA VAL A 279 -20.69 2.63 3.41
C VAL A 279 -20.59 2.59 1.87
N ALA A 280 -20.98 1.48 1.24
CA ALA A 280 -20.79 1.21 -0.20
C ALA A 280 -22.02 0.60 -0.94
N GLY A 281 -23.07 0.17 -0.22
CA GLY A 281 -24.17 -0.65 -0.77
C GLY A 281 -25.44 0.11 -1.15
N HIS A 282 -25.59 1.37 -0.73
CA HIS A 282 -26.72 2.23 -1.08
C HIS A 282 -26.24 3.62 -1.53
N GLY A 283 -27.03 4.28 -2.39
CA GLY A 283 -26.75 5.63 -2.89
C GLY A 283 -26.38 6.58 -1.76
N GLN A 284 -25.42 7.48 -2.03
CA GLN A 284 -24.58 8.17 -1.04
C GLN A 284 -25.31 8.99 0.05
N GLY A 285 -26.63 9.10 0.01
CA GLY A 285 -27.35 10.08 0.82
C GLY A 285 -26.78 11.48 0.59
N ALA A 286 -27.05 12.41 1.52
CA ALA A 286 -26.54 13.77 1.41
C ALA A 286 -25.04 13.92 1.81
N VAL A 287 -24.41 12.89 2.41
CA VAL A 287 -23.04 12.96 2.95
C VAL A 287 -22.25 11.70 2.60
N PRO A 288 -21.19 11.80 1.75
CA PRO A 288 -20.33 10.67 1.43
C PRO A 288 -19.61 10.14 2.69
N ILE A 289 -19.81 8.87 3.03
CA ILE A 289 -19.07 8.21 4.12
C ILE A 289 -17.72 7.74 3.57
N ALA A 290 -16.61 8.23 4.12
CA ALA A 290 -15.26 7.77 3.80
C ALA A 290 -14.93 6.52 4.63
N VAL A 291 -14.36 5.48 3.99
CA VAL A 291 -13.82 4.31 4.70
C VAL A 291 -12.39 4.65 5.13
N PRO A 292 -12.03 4.49 6.42
CA PRO A 292 -10.64 4.63 6.83
C PRO A 292 -9.76 3.50 6.29
N GLY A 293 -8.52 3.81 5.87
CA GLY A 293 -7.59 2.83 5.28
C GLY A 293 -7.27 1.65 6.20
N TYR A 294 -7.11 1.87 7.51
CA TYR A 294 -6.86 0.78 8.48
C TYR A 294 -7.97 -0.28 8.48
N LEU A 295 -9.21 0.14 8.21
CA LEU A 295 -10.37 -0.75 8.18
C LEU A 295 -10.39 -1.59 6.90
N ALA A 296 -10.05 -0.98 5.76
CA ALA A 296 -9.88 -1.71 4.51
C ALA A 296 -8.73 -2.72 4.60
N GLN A 297 -7.61 -2.35 5.24
CA GLN A 297 -6.48 -3.27 5.48
C GLN A 297 -6.89 -4.46 6.35
N TYR A 298 -7.67 -4.21 7.42
CA TYR A 298 -8.20 -5.27 8.28
C TYR A 298 -9.07 -6.25 7.48
N VAL A 299 -10.01 -5.75 6.66
CA VAL A 299 -10.89 -6.58 5.83
C VAL A 299 -10.09 -7.38 4.80
N LEU A 300 -9.09 -6.75 4.16
CA LEU A 300 -8.22 -7.40 3.17
C LEU A 300 -7.44 -8.57 3.78
N ASN A 301 -6.81 -8.34 4.93
CA ASN A 301 -6.07 -9.38 5.66
C ASN A 301 -6.99 -10.53 6.10
N LEU A 302 -8.15 -10.21 6.66
CA LEU A 302 -9.12 -11.20 7.10
C LEU A 302 -9.63 -12.06 5.94
N THR A 303 -9.86 -11.44 4.78
CA THR A 303 -10.27 -12.13 3.56
C THR A 303 -9.20 -13.12 3.11
N GLY A 304 -7.93 -12.70 3.09
CA GLY A 304 -6.80 -13.59 2.80
C GLY A 304 -6.76 -14.80 3.73
N THR A 305 -6.86 -14.58 5.04
CA THR A 305 -6.89 -15.66 6.05
C THR A 305 -8.02 -16.66 5.78
N ASN A 306 -9.23 -16.17 5.53
CA ASN A 306 -10.39 -17.04 5.34
C ASN A 306 -10.31 -17.84 4.04
N ILE A 307 -9.88 -17.20 2.95
CA ILE A 307 -9.70 -17.88 1.66
C ILE A 307 -8.60 -18.94 1.77
N SER A 308 -7.45 -18.61 2.39
CA SER A 308 -6.36 -19.55 2.64
C SER A 308 -6.88 -20.81 3.34
N MET A 309 -7.60 -20.62 4.45
CA MET A 309 -8.14 -21.72 5.24
C MET A 309 -9.14 -22.58 4.43
N LEU A 310 -10.07 -21.98 3.69
CA LEU A 310 -11.02 -22.71 2.85
C LEU A 310 -10.32 -23.51 1.75
N ALA A 311 -9.33 -22.92 1.08
CA ALA A 311 -8.57 -23.59 0.03
C ALA A 311 -7.76 -24.77 0.58
N HIS A 312 -7.11 -24.60 1.75
CA HIS A 312 -6.41 -25.70 2.43
C HIS A 312 -7.36 -26.81 2.86
N ALA A 313 -8.49 -26.46 3.49
CA ALA A 313 -9.50 -27.43 3.88
C ALA A 313 -10.00 -28.23 2.67
N HIS A 314 -10.24 -27.56 1.54
CA HIS A 314 -10.63 -28.22 0.30
C HIS A 314 -9.56 -29.19 -0.22
N ALA A 315 -8.28 -28.79 -0.18
CA ALA A 315 -7.16 -29.61 -0.65
C ALA A 315 -6.90 -30.83 0.24
N GLN A 316 -7.12 -30.73 1.55
CA GLN A 316 -6.82 -31.78 2.53
C GLN A 316 -7.98 -32.76 2.77
N THR A 317 -9.22 -32.33 2.51
CA THR A 317 -10.42 -33.17 2.67
C THR A 317 -10.97 -33.66 1.32
N LYS A 318 -10.11 -33.66 0.29
CA LYS A 318 -10.41 -34.10 -1.07
C LYS A 318 -10.30 -35.61 -1.20
#